data_AF-A0A497E3T7-F1
#
_entry.id   AF-A0A497E3T7-F1
#
_cell.length_a   1.000
_cell.length_b   1.000
_cell.length_c   1.000
_cell.angle_alpha   90.00
_cell.angle_beta   90.00
_cell.angle_gamma   90.00
#
_symmetry.space_group_name_H-M   'P 1'
#
loop_
_entity.id
_entity.type
_entity.pdbx_description
1 polymer ?
#
loop_
_entity_poly.entity_id
_entity_poly.type
_entity_poly.pdbx_seq_one_letter_code
_entity_poly.pdbx_strand_id
1 'polypeptide(L)'
;MKMKKVAVAMSGGIDSSVCAALLKERGYEIIGVTMWTWPKGKSGKEVSRFYNVVDEARKVAEKLGITHYVVDLEDLFVRYVIANFCDEYRKGRTPNPCIRCNEYVKFGVLLRKARELGANYLATGHYARIEYNKETGRYLLKRGVDLEKDQSY
;
A
#
# COMPACT_ATOMS: atom_id res chain seq x y z
N MET A 1 23.96 2.86 -14.84
CA MET A 1 23.31 2.85 -13.50
C MET A 1 22.25 1.77 -13.50
N LYS A 2 22.19 0.91 -12.47
CA LYS A 2 21.12 -0.10 -12.36
C LYS A 2 19.79 0.63 -12.18
N MET A 3 18.77 0.32 -12.98
CA MET A 3 17.43 0.87 -12.78
C MET A 3 16.97 0.54 -11.36
N LYS A 4 16.44 1.52 -10.64
CA LYS A 4 15.96 1.30 -9.28
C LYS A 4 14.59 0.63 -9.38
N LYS A 5 14.42 -0.48 -8.65
CA LYS A 5 13.18 -1.23 -8.59
C LYS A 5 12.23 -0.62 -7.58
N VAL A 6 10.97 -0.41 -7.96
CA VAL A 6 9.91 0.11 -7.09
C VAL A 6 8.80 -0.93 -6.97
N ALA A 7 8.50 -1.32 -5.75
CA ALA A 7 7.27 -2.04 -5.46
C ALA A 7 6.13 -1.02 -5.30
N VAL A 8 5.04 -1.17 -6.06
CA VAL A 8 3.86 -0.32 -5.94
C VAL A 8 2.78 -1.10 -5.21
N ALA A 9 2.29 -0.57 -4.09
CA ALA A 9 1.15 -1.13 -3.38
C ALA A 9 -0.13 -0.88 -4.19
N MET A 10 -0.66 -1.91 -4.83
CA MET A 10 -1.82 -1.84 -5.72
C MET A 10 -3.08 -2.36 -5.02
N SER A 11 -4.08 -1.49 -4.86
CA SER A 11 -5.35 -1.80 -4.20
C SER A 11 -6.50 -2.01 -5.18
N GLY A 12 -6.21 -2.14 -6.49
CA GLY A 12 -7.22 -2.16 -7.56
C GLY A 12 -7.88 -0.79 -7.81
N GLY A 13 -7.52 0.23 -7.03
CA GLY A 13 -8.03 1.59 -7.17
C GLY A 13 -7.23 2.42 -8.18
N ILE A 14 -7.85 3.51 -8.63
CA ILE A 14 -7.27 4.42 -9.62
C ILE A 14 -5.96 5.06 -9.15
N ASP A 15 -5.87 5.48 -7.88
CA ASP A 15 -4.69 6.19 -7.36
C ASP A 15 -3.43 5.33 -7.42
N SER A 16 -3.54 4.06 -7.01
CA SER A 16 -2.42 3.10 -7.09
C SER A 16 -2.08 2.73 -8.53
N SER A 17 -3.07 2.71 -9.42
CA SER A 17 -2.90 2.42 -10.84
C SER A 17 -2.15 3.54 -11.56
N VAL A 18 -2.56 4.79 -11.32
CA VAL A 18 -1.89 5.99 -11.86
C VAL A 18 -0.49 6.13 -11.26
N CYS A 19 -0.30 5.84 -9.97
CA CYS A 19 1.02 5.79 -9.34
C CYS A 19 1.98 4.84 -10.08
N ALA A 20 1.53 3.61 -10.38
CA ALA A 20 2.33 2.64 -11.14
C ALA A 20 2.65 3.14 -12.55
N ALA A 21 1.65 3.68 -13.26
CA ALA A 21 1.82 4.23 -14.61
C ALA A 21 2.85 5.37 -14.65
N LEU A 22 2.73 6.35 -13.75
CA LEU A 22 3.64 7.50 -13.68
C LEU A 22 5.08 7.08 -13.36
N LEU A 23 5.27 6.09 -12.48
CA LEU A 23 6.62 5.59 -12.18
C LEU A 23 7.21 4.81 -13.35
N LYS A 24 6.39 4.04 -14.07
CA LYS A 24 6.82 3.36 -15.30
C LYS A 24 7.23 4.36 -16.38
N GLU A 25 6.44 5.42 -16.59
CA GLU A 25 6.75 6.50 -17.54
C GLU A 25 8.07 7.21 -17.20
N ARG A 26 8.38 7.35 -15.91
CA ARG A 26 9.67 7.88 -15.41
C ARG A 26 10.85 6.91 -15.53
N GLY A 27 10.65 5.72 -16.12
CA GLY A 27 11.71 4.75 -16.39
C GLY A 27 12.16 3.92 -15.19
N TYR A 28 11.32 3.76 -14.17
CA TYR A 28 11.62 2.83 -13.07
C TYR A 28 11.27 1.39 -13.45
N GLU A 29 12.00 0.42 -12.89
CA GLU A 29 11.58 -0.99 -12.92
C GLU A 29 10.48 -1.17 -11.87
N ILE A 30 9.29 -1.63 -12.27
CA ILE A 30 8.12 -1.70 -11.39
C ILE A 30 7.70 -3.14 -11.16
N ILE A 31 7.35 -3.46 -9.91
CA ILE A 31 6.53 -4.61 -9.55
C ILE A 31 5.28 -4.13 -8.81
N GLY A 32 4.12 -4.66 -9.16
CA GLY A 32 2.87 -4.44 -8.43
C GLY A 32 2.75 -5.42 -7.26
N VAL A 33 2.27 -4.96 -6.12
CA VAL A 33 2.03 -5.80 -4.94
C VAL A 33 0.66 -5.49 -4.34
N THR A 34 -0.22 -6.49 -4.30
CA THR A 34 -1.52 -6.41 -3.60
C THR A 34 -1.46 -7.17 -2.29
N MET A 35 -1.96 -6.56 -1.21
CA MET A 35 -2.06 -7.20 0.09
C MET A 35 -3.37 -7.98 0.17
N TRP A 36 -3.29 -9.25 0.51
CA TRP A 36 -4.44 -10.04 0.92
C TRP A 36 -4.56 -9.98 2.44
N THR A 37 -5.64 -9.37 2.95
CA THR A 37 -5.83 -9.13 4.40
C THR A 37 -7.14 -9.73 4.92
N TRP A 38 -7.78 -10.61 4.14
CA TRP A 38 -9.12 -11.13 4.45
C TRP A 38 -9.06 -12.61 4.86
N PRO A 39 -9.94 -13.05 5.79
CA PRO A 39 -10.04 -14.45 6.19
C PRO A 39 -10.17 -15.44 5.05
N LYS A 40 -9.18 -16.32 4.92
CA LYS A 40 -9.26 -17.50 4.04
C LYS A 40 -10.42 -18.40 4.45
N GLY A 41 -11.12 -18.95 3.46
CA GLY A 41 -12.18 -19.95 3.69
C GLY A 41 -13.56 -19.38 4.06
N LYS A 42 -13.71 -18.06 4.19
CA LYS A 42 -15.05 -17.45 4.21
C LYS A 42 -15.57 -17.33 2.78
N SER A 43 -16.82 -17.70 2.55
CA SER A 43 -17.53 -17.52 1.28
C SER A 43 -18.64 -16.46 1.44
N GLY A 44 -18.96 -15.72 0.37
CA GLY A 44 -20.01 -14.71 0.38
C GLY A 44 -19.69 -13.45 -0.42
N LYS A 45 -20.64 -12.50 -0.45
CA LYS A 45 -20.55 -11.24 -1.23
C LYS A 45 -19.38 -10.33 -0.80
N GLU A 46 -18.89 -10.44 0.43
CA GLU A 46 -17.75 -9.65 0.88
C GLU A 46 -16.44 -10.17 0.29
N VAL A 47 -16.31 -11.50 0.23
CA VAL A 47 -15.14 -12.20 -0.33
C VAL A 47 -15.01 -11.91 -1.83
N SER A 48 -16.12 -11.82 -2.57
CA SER A 48 -16.10 -11.47 -3.98
C SER A 48 -15.57 -10.05 -4.25
N ARG A 49 -15.73 -9.10 -3.32
CA ARG A 49 -15.16 -7.74 -3.45
C ARG A 49 -13.63 -7.74 -3.34
N PHE A 50 -13.05 -8.61 -2.51
CA PHE A 50 -11.59 -8.71 -2.38
C PHE A 50 -10.95 -9.43 -3.57
N TYR A 51 -11.58 -10.50 -4.07
CA TYR A 51 -11.17 -11.09 -5.34
C TYR A 51 -11.23 -10.07 -6.48
N ASN A 52 -12.27 -9.22 -6.51
CA ASN A 52 -12.36 -8.12 -7.46
C ASN A 52 -11.18 -7.14 -7.33
N VAL A 53 -10.75 -6.77 -6.12
CA VAL A 53 -9.57 -5.90 -5.91
C VAL A 53 -8.29 -6.51 -6.51
N VAL A 54 -8.05 -7.80 -6.28
CA VAL A 54 -6.88 -8.51 -6.83
C VAL A 54 -6.96 -8.56 -8.36
N ASP A 55 -8.13 -8.86 -8.91
CA ASP A 55 -8.34 -8.96 -10.34
C ASP A 55 -8.20 -7.61 -11.04
N GLU A 56 -8.73 -6.52 -10.46
CA GLU A 56 -8.53 -5.17 -11.00
C GLU A 56 -7.06 -4.73 -10.95
N ALA A 57 -6.36 -5.01 -9.84
CA ALA A 57 -4.92 -4.74 -9.76
C ALA A 57 -4.13 -5.55 -10.81
N ARG A 58 -4.50 -6.83 -11.04
CA ARG A 58 -3.89 -7.68 -12.06
C ARG A 58 -4.13 -7.13 -13.47
N LYS A 59 -5.37 -6.76 -13.82
CA LYS A 59 -5.70 -6.18 -15.13
C LYS A 59 -4.90 -4.91 -15.41
N VAL A 60 -4.72 -4.05 -14.40
CA VAL A 60 -3.88 -2.84 -14.53
C VAL A 60 -2.42 -3.22 -14.73
N ALA A 61 -1.90 -4.17 -13.95
CA ALA A 61 -0.53 -4.63 -14.08
C ALA A 61 -0.24 -5.25 -15.47
N GLU A 62 -1.18 -6.03 -16.02
CA GLU A 62 -1.12 -6.58 -17.38
C GLU A 62 -1.08 -5.48 -18.43
N LYS A 63 -1.97 -4.49 -18.34
CA LYS A 63 -1.97 -3.32 -19.24
C LYS A 63 -0.66 -2.54 -19.16
N LEU A 64 -0.10 -2.43 -17.95
CA LEU A 64 1.20 -1.80 -17.72
C LEU A 64 2.37 -2.74 -18.01
N GLY A 65 2.18 -4.00 -18.40
CA GLY A 65 3.26 -4.96 -18.63
C GLY A 65 4.24 -5.10 -17.45
N ILE A 66 3.73 -5.10 -16.21
CA ILE A 66 4.52 -5.25 -14.97
C ILE A 66 4.15 -6.55 -14.26
N THR A 67 5.10 -7.14 -13.53
CA THR A 67 4.82 -8.31 -12.68
C THR A 67 3.97 -7.90 -11.48
N HIS A 68 2.95 -8.71 -11.16
CA HIS A 68 2.05 -8.48 -10.03
C HIS A 68 2.12 -9.63 -9.03
N TYR A 69 2.33 -9.31 -7.76
CA TYR A 69 2.35 -10.25 -6.66
C TYR A 69 1.17 -10.02 -5.73
N VAL A 70 0.63 -11.11 -5.18
CA VAL A 70 -0.32 -11.06 -4.07
C VAL A 70 0.38 -11.57 -2.83
N VAL A 71 0.43 -10.74 -1.79
CA VAL A 71 1.09 -11.07 -0.53
C VAL A 71 0.03 -11.27 0.54
N ASP A 72 0.03 -12.46 1.11
CA ASP A 72 -0.85 -12.78 2.23
C ASP A 72 -0.35 -12.16 3.54
N LEU A 73 -1.17 -11.27 4.08
CA LEU A 73 -0.94 -10.52 5.31
C LEU A 73 -2.11 -10.66 6.29
N GLU A 74 -2.99 -11.66 6.11
CA GLU A 74 -4.20 -11.83 6.92
C GLU A 74 -3.90 -11.81 8.42
N ASP A 75 -3.08 -12.74 8.91
CA ASP A 75 -2.76 -12.88 10.33
C ASP A 75 -2.16 -11.60 10.92
N LEU A 76 -1.30 -10.93 10.15
CA LEU A 76 -0.63 -9.70 10.57
C LEU A 76 -1.62 -8.53 10.60
N PHE A 77 -2.54 -8.45 9.64
CA PHE A 77 -3.59 -7.44 9.62
C PHE A 77 -4.56 -7.63 10.79
N VAL A 78 -4.97 -8.88 11.05
CA VAL A 78 -5.83 -9.20 12.21
C VAL A 78 -5.12 -8.81 13.50
N ARG A 79 -3.85 -9.18 13.67
CA ARG A 79 -3.08 -8.90 14.88
C ARG A 79 -2.86 -7.41 15.13
N TYR A 80 -2.41 -6.66 14.12
CA TYR A 80 -1.99 -5.27 14.31
C TYR A 80 -3.10 -4.24 14.14
N VAL A 81 -4.14 -4.56 13.36
CA VAL A 81 -5.22 -3.61 13.04
C VAL A 81 -6.52 -4.02 13.72
N ILE A 82 -7.03 -5.22 13.43
CA ILE A 82 -8.35 -5.63 13.91
C ILE A 82 -8.37 -5.83 15.43
N ALA A 83 -7.37 -6.51 16.00
CA ALA A 83 -7.32 -6.75 17.44
C ALA A 83 -7.26 -5.42 18.22
N ASN A 84 -6.43 -4.47 17.78
CA ASN A 84 -6.37 -3.14 18.39
C ASN A 84 -7.70 -2.40 18.23
N PHE A 85 -8.29 -2.40 17.04
CA PHE A 85 -9.59 -1.77 16.78
C PHE A 85 -10.67 -2.27 17.74
N CYS A 86 -10.83 -3.59 17.88
CA CYS A 86 -11.82 -4.16 18.78
C CYS A 86 -11.52 -3.87 20.26
N ASP A 87 -10.25 -3.87 20.67
CA ASP A 87 -9.85 -3.57 22.05
C ASP A 87 -10.10 -2.10 22.44
N GLU A 88 -9.82 -1.16 21.53
CA GLU A 88 -10.08 0.26 21.75
C GLU A 88 -11.59 0.55 21.89
N TYR A 89 -12.43 -0.09 21.07
CA TYR A 89 -13.88 0.01 21.22
C TYR A 89 -14.38 -0.57 22.54
N ARG A 90 -13.83 -1.70 23.00
CA ARG A 90 -14.17 -2.28 24.33
C ARG A 90 -13.84 -1.31 25.47
N LYS A 91 -12.87 -0.43 25.29
CA LYS A 91 -12.48 0.60 26.25
C LYS A 91 -13.26 1.92 26.09
N GLY A 92 -14.30 1.94 25.25
CA GLY A 92 -15.12 3.13 25.01
C GLY A 92 -14.42 4.23 24.21
N ARG A 93 -13.37 3.89 23.45
CA ARG A 93 -12.65 4.83 22.58
C ARG A 93 -13.02 4.63 21.12
N THR A 94 -12.77 5.67 20.32
CA THR A 94 -12.97 5.65 18.86
C THR A 94 -11.61 5.51 18.16
N PRO A 95 -11.16 4.28 17.81
CA PRO A 95 -9.87 4.07 17.15
C PRO A 95 -9.90 4.46 15.66
N ASN A 96 -8.74 4.84 15.13
CA ASN A 96 -8.52 4.95 13.68
C ASN A 96 -7.65 3.76 13.19
N PRO A 97 -8.25 2.74 12.55
CA PRO A 97 -7.51 1.56 12.09
C PRO A 97 -6.57 1.88 10.91
N CYS A 98 -6.83 2.95 10.15
CA CYS A 98 -6.01 3.31 9.00
C CYS A 98 -4.60 3.76 9.42
N ILE A 99 -4.47 4.46 10.55
CA ILE A 99 -3.17 4.85 11.11
C ILE A 99 -2.34 3.61 11.45
N ARG A 100 -2.95 2.61 12.11
CA ARG A 100 -2.30 1.33 12.44
C ARG A 100 -1.95 0.52 11.19
N CYS A 101 -2.82 0.52 10.20
CA CYS A 101 -2.56 -0.13 8.91
C CYS A 101 -1.36 0.50 8.20
N ASN A 102 -1.27 1.84 8.16
CA ASN A 102 -0.12 2.52 7.57
C ASN A 102 1.18 2.20 8.34
N GLU A 103 1.16 2.34 9.66
CA GLU A 103 2.31 2.12 10.56
C GLU A 103 2.85 0.68 10.47
N TYR A 104 1.99 -0.31 10.73
CA TYR A 104 2.44 -1.70 10.89
C TYR A 104 2.37 -2.53 9.61
N VAL A 105 1.38 -2.27 8.74
CA VAL A 105 1.11 -3.11 7.57
C VAL A 105 1.77 -2.55 6.33
N LYS A 106 1.41 -1.33 5.89
CA LYS A 106 1.91 -0.76 4.62
C LYS A 106 3.39 -0.38 4.71
N PHE A 107 3.77 0.44 5.69
CA PHE A 107 5.16 0.90 5.83
C PHE A 107 5.99 0.02 6.76
N GLY A 108 5.36 -0.93 7.45
CA GLY A 108 6.03 -1.99 8.21
C GLY A 108 6.23 -3.25 7.38
N VAL A 109 5.25 -4.15 7.41
CA VAL A 109 5.34 -5.49 6.81
C VAL A 109 5.53 -5.45 5.30
N LEU A 110 4.70 -4.70 4.57
CA LEU A 110 4.75 -4.64 3.12
C LEU A 110 6.06 -4.02 2.63
N LEU A 111 6.62 -3.03 3.34
CA LEU A 111 7.95 -2.49 3.02
C LEU A 111 9.04 -3.57 3.15
N ARG A 112 8.99 -4.43 4.17
CA ARG A 112 9.92 -5.56 4.30
C ARG A 112 9.74 -6.55 3.15
N LYS A 113 8.51 -6.90 2.81
CA LYS A 113 8.19 -7.78 1.68
C LYS A 113 8.66 -7.21 0.34
N ALA A 114 8.49 -5.92 0.11
CA ALA A 114 9.02 -5.23 -1.06
C ALA A 114 10.55 -5.36 -1.17
N ARG A 115 11.27 -5.23 -0.06
CA ARG A 115 12.73 -5.43 -0.02
C ARG A 115 13.13 -6.89 -0.28
N GLU A 116 12.39 -7.85 0.26
CA GLU A 116 12.58 -9.29 -0.03
C GLU A 116 12.40 -9.60 -1.53
N LEU A 117 11.50 -8.88 -2.21
CA LEU A 117 11.30 -8.92 -3.67
C LEU A 117 12.34 -8.10 -4.46
N GLY A 118 13.36 -7.57 -3.79
CA GLY A 118 14.46 -6.83 -4.39
C GLY A 118 14.15 -5.37 -4.74
N ALA A 119 13.03 -4.81 -4.25
CA ALA A 119 12.71 -3.40 -4.49
C ALA A 119 13.58 -2.45 -3.65
N ASN A 120 14.02 -1.36 -4.27
CA ASN A 120 14.72 -0.26 -3.60
C ASN A 120 13.75 0.70 -2.92
N TYR A 121 12.54 0.83 -3.46
CA TYR A 121 11.50 1.72 -2.96
C TYR A 121 10.15 1.01 -2.86
N LEU A 122 9.32 1.50 -1.95
CA LEU A 122 7.89 1.22 -1.89
C LEU A 122 7.14 2.50 -2.26
N ALA A 123 6.21 2.40 -3.20
CA ALA A 123 5.30 3.47 -3.58
C ALA A 123 3.85 3.07 -3.30
N THR A 124 3.01 4.08 -3.07
CA THR A 124 1.58 3.91 -2.77
C THR A 124 0.80 5.03 -3.46
N GLY A 125 -0.51 4.85 -3.64
CA GLY A 125 -1.39 5.90 -4.15
C GLY A 125 -1.79 6.97 -3.12
N HIS A 126 -1.06 7.14 -2.02
CA HIS A 126 -1.41 8.16 -1.04
C HIS A 126 -1.14 9.57 -1.58
N TYR A 127 -2.08 10.48 -1.31
CA TYR A 127 -1.95 11.90 -1.59
C TYR A 127 -1.14 12.59 -0.48
N ALA A 128 0.14 12.27 -0.43
CA ALA A 128 1.13 12.90 0.43
C ALA A 128 2.46 12.99 -0.33
N ARG A 129 3.38 13.82 0.16
CA ARG A 129 4.67 14.04 -0.51
C ARG A 129 5.82 13.78 0.45
N ILE A 130 6.93 13.32 -0.13
CA ILE A 130 8.21 13.22 0.57
C ILE A 130 9.19 14.20 -0.06
N GLU A 131 9.95 14.91 0.77
CA GLU A 131 10.95 15.87 0.33
C GLU A 131 12.28 15.56 1.02
N TYR A 132 13.35 15.45 0.26
CA TYR A 132 14.68 15.30 0.83
C TYR A 132 15.25 16.68 1.19
N ASN A 133 15.39 16.96 2.48
CA ASN A 133 16.02 18.17 2.97
C ASN A 133 17.55 17.98 2.98
N LYS A 134 18.24 18.70 2.08
CA LYS A 134 19.71 18.60 1.91
C LYS A 134 20.51 19.13 3.10
N GLU A 135 19.98 20.10 3.84
CA GLU A 135 20.65 20.72 4.99
C GLU A 135 20.71 19.77 6.18
N THR A 136 19.62 19.04 6.43
CA THR A 136 19.49 18.10 7.55
C THR A 136 19.83 16.66 7.17
N GLY A 137 19.91 16.34 5.87
CA GLY A 137 20.10 14.99 5.36
C GLY A 137 18.90 14.05 5.61
N ARG A 138 17.70 14.59 5.88
CA ARG A 138 16.51 13.82 6.24
C ARG A 138 15.40 13.96 5.21
N TYR A 139 14.54 12.94 5.14
CA TYR A 139 13.28 13.02 4.43
C TYR A 139 12.19 13.64 5.31
N LEU A 140 11.43 14.57 4.75
CA LEU A 140 10.29 15.24 5.37
C LEU A 140 8.98 14.69 4.78
N LEU A 141 8.00 14.40 5.62
CA LEU A 141 6.62 14.18 5.21
C LEU A 141 5.95 15.54 4.99
N LYS A 142 5.35 15.74 3.82
CA LYS A 142 4.67 16.96 3.41
C LYS A 142 3.24 16.63 3.01
N ARG A 143 2.34 17.59 3.22
CA ARG A 143 0.94 17.51 2.77
C ARG A 143 0.87 17.37 1.24
N GLY A 144 -0.19 16.72 0.76
CA GLY A 144 -0.64 16.77 -0.62
C GLY A 144 -0.77 18.22 -1.12
N VAL A 145 -0.65 18.42 -2.43
CA VAL A 145 -0.82 19.76 -3.03
C VAL A 145 -2.28 20.21 -2.90
N ASP A 146 -3.20 19.31 -3.20
CA ASP A 146 -4.62 19.47 -2.91
C ASP A 146 -4.87 19.16 -1.44
N LEU A 147 -5.29 20.17 -0.67
CA LEU A 147 -5.51 20.06 0.77
C LEU A 147 -6.81 19.31 1.11
N GLU A 148 -7.79 19.26 0.19
CA GLU A 148 -9.04 18.51 0.39
C GLU A 148 -8.83 17.00 0.19
N LYS A 149 -7.80 16.64 -0.58
CA LYS A 149 -7.42 15.25 -0.84
C LYS A 149 -6.19 14.79 -0.07
N ASP A 150 -5.57 15.68 0.72
CA ASP A 150 -4.37 15.38 1.50
C ASP A 150 -4.60 14.20 2.46
N GLN A 151 -3.66 13.25 2.44
CA GLN A 151 -3.68 12.03 3.26
C GLN A 151 -2.45 11.95 4.17
N SER A 152 -1.86 13.10 4.53
CA SER A 152 -0.72 13.16 5.45
C SER A 152 -1.07 12.95 6.92
N TYR A 153 -2.36 12.99 7.27
CA TYR A 153 -2.91 12.66 8.59
C TYR A 153 -2.82 11.15 8.88
#